data_AF-A0A381XR99-F1
#
_entry.id   AF-A0A381XR99-F1
#
_cell.length_a   1.000
_cell.length_b   1.000
_cell.length_c   1.000
_cell.angle_alpha   90.00
_cell.angle_beta   90.00
_cell.angle_gamma   90.00
#
_symmetry.space_group_name_H-M   'P 1'
#
loop_
_entity.id
_entity.type
_entity.pdbx_description
1 polymer ?
#
loop_
_entity_poly.entity_id
_entity_poly.type
_entity_poly.pdbx_seq_one_letter_code
_entity_poly.pdbx_strand_id
1 'polypeptide(L)' 'MILGLLSNSNISKSGEIFFEEVDLLKESNANIKKIRGNKISMIFQEPVSSLNPFFTVRKQM' A
#
# COMPACT_ATOMS: atom_id res chain seq x y z
N MET A 1 -4.03 2.32 -5.54
CA MET A 1 -4.24 3.55 -4.74
C MET A 1 -4.63 3.32 -3.27
N ILE A 2 -4.72 2.07 -2.75
CA ILE A 2 -4.85 1.79 -1.30
C ILE A 2 -3.45 1.51 -0.72
N LEU A 3 -2.74 0.55 -1.29
CA LEU A 3 -1.33 0.27 -0.99
C LEU A 3 -0.34 1.13 -1.79
N GLY A 4 -0.84 2.07 -2.61
CA GLY A 4 0.02 2.95 -3.43
C GLY A 4 0.73 2.28 -4.62
N LEU A 5 0.36 1.04 -4.98
CA LEU A 5 1.04 0.24 -6.02
C LEU A 5 0.64 0.56 -7.47
N LEU A 6 -0.42 1.35 -7.66
CA LEU A 6 -0.93 1.69 -8.98
C LEU A 6 -0.72 3.18 -9.19
N SER A 7 -0.21 3.57 -10.36
CA SER A 7 -0.06 4.98 -10.74
C SER A 7 -1.43 5.66 -10.81
N ASN A 8 -1.46 6.96 -10.57
CA ASN A 8 -2.71 7.74 -10.58
C ASN A 8 -3.28 7.99 -11.99
N SER A 9 -2.68 7.40 -13.04
CA SER A 9 -3.10 7.58 -14.43
C SER A 9 -4.17 6.53 -14.81
N ASN A 10 -5.35 7.00 -15.21
CA ASN A 10 -6.41 6.23 -15.87
C ASN A 10 -7.04 5.05 -15.09
N ILE A 11 -7.13 5.16 -13.76
CA ILE A 11 -7.82 4.14 -12.94
C ILE A 11 -9.11 4.74 -12.38
N SER A 12 -10.25 4.25 -12.87
CA SER A 12 -11.55 4.51 -12.25
C SER A 12 -11.74 3.59 -11.04
N LYS A 13 -12.32 4.12 -9.97
CA LYS A 13 -12.69 3.36 -8.77
C LYS A 13 -14.20 3.23 -8.74
N SER A 14 -14.70 2.02 -8.52
CA SER A 14 -16.11 1.76 -8.22
C SER A 14 -16.22 0.64 -7.20
N GLY A 15 -17.36 0.58 -6.50
CA GLY A 15 -17.59 -0.36 -5.41
C GLY A 15 -17.15 0.16 -4.05
N GLU A 16 -17.02 -0.78 -3.10
CA GLU A 16 -16.73 -0.52 -1.69
C GLU A 16 -15.73 -1.56 -1.19
N ILE A 17 -14.80 -1.15 -0.33
CA ILE A 17 -13.80 -2.06 0.24
C ILE A 17 -13.76 -1.83 1.75
N PHE A 18 -14.33 -2.77 2.50
CA PHE A 18 -14.39 -2.67 3.95
C PHE A 18 -13.18 -3.34 4.62
N PHE A 19 -12.56 -2.62 5.54
CA PHE A 19 -11.60 -3.15 6.49
C PHE A 19 -11.94 -2.62 7.88
N GLU A 20 -12.16 -3.51 8.85
CA GLU A 20 -12.61 -3.12 10.20
C GLU A 20 -13.82 -2.16 10.16
N GLU A 21 -14.83 -2.46 9.35
CA GLU A 21 -16.06 -1.65 9.16
C GLU A 21 -15.84 -0.27 8.48
N VAL A 22 -14.61 0.04 8.07
CA VAL A 22 -14.29 1.29 7.36
C VAL A 22 -14.18 1.04 5.86
N ASP A 23 -14.94 1.80 5.07
CA ASP A 23 -14.82 1.80 3.60
C ASP A 23 -13.57 2.57 3.14
N LEU A 24 -12.52 1.82 2.82
CA LEU A 24 -11.22 2.34 2.40
C LEU A 24 -11.27 3.16 1.11
N LEU A 25 -12.30 3.00 0.27
CA LEU A 25 -12.43 3.79 -0.96
C LEU A 25 -12.93 5.21 -0.70
N LYS A 26 -13.64 5.42 0.42
CA LYS A 26 -14.18 6.73 0.83
C LYS A 26 -13.31 7.44 1.87
N GLU A 27 -12.29 6.76 2.39
CA GLU A 27 -11.38 7.30 3.40
C GLU A 27 -10.37 8.34 2.87
N SER A 28 -9.90 9.18 3.79
CA SER A 28 -8.89 10.19 3.48
C SER A 28 -7.51 9.57 3.23
N ASN A 29 -6.70 10.20 2.35
CA ASN A 29 -5.32 9.77 2.11
C ASN A 29 -4.46 9.72 3.39
N ALA A 30 -4.74 10.61 4.35
CA ALA A 30 -4.05 10.65 5.64
C ALA A 30 -4.38 9.40 6.49
N ASN A 31 -5.65 8.99 6.55
CA ASN A 31 -6.06 7.78 7.25
C ASN A 31 -5.55 6.52 6.55
N ILE A 32 -5.63 6.47 5.23
CA ILE A 32 -5.07 5.36 4.43
C ILE A 32 -3.55 5.24 4.64
N LYS A 33 -2.83 6.34 4.88
CA LYS A 33 -1.39 6.31 5.22
C LYS A 33 -1.13 5.69 6.60
N LYS A 34 -2.01 5.89 7.59
CA LYS A 34 -1.89 5.28 8.93
C LYS A 34 -2.18 3.78 8.92
N ILE A 35 -3.07 3.33 8.03
CA ILE A 35 -3.46 1.92 7.88
C ILE A 35 -2.37 1.13 7.14
N ARG A 36 -1.79 1.71 6.08
CA ARG A 36 -0.66 1.13 5.34
C ARG A 36 0.55 0.88 6.25
N GLY A 37 1.24 -0.23 6.06
CA GLY A 37 2.46 -0.57 6.79
C GLY A 37 2.18 -1.16 8.18
N ASN A 38 1.25 -0.56 8.92
CA ASN A 38 0.93 -0.94 10.29
C ASN A 38 -0.16 -2.02 10.40
N LYS A 39 -1.26 -1.86 9.64
CA LYS A 39 -2.41 -2.78 9.66
C LYS A 39 -2.52 -3.62 8.40
N ILE A 40 -2.20 -3.02 7.26
CA ILE A 40 -2.21 -3.69 5.96
C ILE A 40 -0.86 -3.46 5.29
N SER A 41 -0.18 -4.57 4.99
CA SER A 41 1.10 -4.61 4.31
C SER A 41 1.09 -5.70 3.25
N MET A 42 1.97 -5.59 2.28
CA MET A 42 2.10 -6.55 1.19
C MET A 42 3.51 -7.11 1.15
N ILE A 43 3.61 -8.42 0.93
CA ILE A 43 4.86 -9.11 0.62
C ILE A 43 4.80 -9.44 -0.88
N PHE A 44 5.78 -8.96 -1.64
CA PHE A 44 5.88 -9.26 -3.07
C PHE A 44 6.36 -10.71 -3.26
N GLN A 45 5.86 -11.38 -4.30
CA GLN A 45 6.25 -12.76 -4.62
C GLN A 45 7.76 -12.89 -4.94
N GLU A 46 8.36 -11.84 -5.50
CA GLU A 46 9.82 -11.70 -5.66
C GLU A 46 10.33 -10.54 -4.81
N PRO A 47 10.48 -10.71 -3.48
CA PRO A 47 10.74 -9.59 -2.58
C PRO A 47 12.13 -8.96 -2.78
N VAL A 48 13.07 -9.66 -3.43
CA VAL A 48 14.45 -9.20 -3.64
C VAL A 48 14.53 -8.15 -4.75
N SER A 49 13.63 -8.17 -5.73
CA SER A 49 13.65 -7.22 -6.86
C SER A 49 13.24 -5.80 -6.46
N SER A 50 12.58 -5.63 -5.32
CA SER A 50 12.18 -4.33 -4.77
C SER A 50 13.20 -3.74 -3.78
N LEU A 51 14.24 -4.50 -3.42
CA LEU A 51 15.31 -4.01 -2.54
C LEU A 51 16.35 -3.23 -3.33
N ASN A 52 16.87 -2.16 -2.74
CA ASN A 52 17.97 -1.42 -3.33
C ASN A 52 19.29 -2.17 -3.05
N PRO A 53 20.03 -2.61 -4.09
CA PRO A 53 21.24 -3.41 -3.92
C PRO A 53 22.41 -2.66 -3.27
N PHE A 54 22.37 -1.32 -3.22
CA PHE A 54 23.41 -0.52 -2.54
C PHE A 54 23.31 -0.54 -1.01
N PHE A 55 22.21 -1.04 -0.45
CA PHE A 55 21.98 -1.06 0.99
C PHE A 55 21.80 -2.48 1.52
N THR A 56 22.38 -2.75 2.69
CA THR A 56 22.09 -3.97 3.44
C THR A 56 20.61 -4.03 3.81
N VAL A 57 20.02 -5.22 3.90
CA VAL A 57 18.62 -5.43 4.29
C VAL A 57 18.26 -4.64 5.55
N ARG A 58 19.09 -4.69 6.61
CA ARG A 58 18.86 -3.95 7.86
C ARG A 58 18.70 -2.43 7.68
N LYS A 59 19.34 -1.83 6.68
CA LYS A 59 19.35 -0.36 6.50
C LYS A 59 18.10 0.15 5.78
N GLN A 60 17.39 -0.72 5.07
CA GLN A 60 16.21 -0.39 4.26
C GLN A 60 14.90 -0.97 4.80
N MET A 61 14.96 -1.63 5.97
CA MET A 61 13.81 -2.08 6.75
C MET A 61 13.46 -1.08 7.83
#